data_AF-A0AAD6U6W4-F1
#
_entry.id   AF-A0AAD6U6W4-F1
#
_cell.length_a   1.000
_cell.length_b   1.000
_cell.length_c   1.000
_cell.angle_alpha   90.00
_cell.angle_beta   90.00
_cell.angle_gamma   90.00
#
_symmetry.space_group_name_H-M   'P 1'
#
loop_
_entity.id
_entity.type
_entity.pdbx_description
1 polymer ?
#
loop_
_entity_poly.entity_id
_entity_poly.type
_entity_poly.pdbx_seq_one_letter_code
_entity_poly.pdbx_strand_id
1 'polypeptide(L)'
;MLYPWMAPAAQNSVALREGLKIVRKVIARDAKTGLSTAQIFRLAVRESPPPTYGLALESVREKYADVMPDPAVAVTQYGRAGRRRVPPPGPPNPRHPVRSISFLKHRILPIILGERYVQRTREKRVVDQTPAEEARAVRGKRQEQQSTTPAKPPPELTVYLWKATRPPAHEPPVKVEPVTYKGDDYDFSHMKPAKRKARRARIELSFKRMELDTRRKAKRTEVRRKIEREERERLRAAGRALHEAAERAGLEAKAARRKAWEAANPKLAREAARVRAEEQKRLGLDPVSLAAAQKILKKKNRA
;
A
#
# COMPACT_ATOMS: atom_id res chain seq x y z
N MET A 1 -13.66 21.03 -22.97
CA MET A 1 -13.93 19.57 -23.02
C MET A 1 -12.71 18.84 -22.48
N LEU A 2 -12.79 18.32 -21.26
CA LEU A 2 -11.74 17.47 -20.67
C LEU A 2 -11.81 16.09 -21.32
N TYR A 3 -10.65 15.54 -21.70
CA TYR A 3 -10.57 14.30 -22.45
C TYR A 3 -11.11 13.10 -21.65
N PRO A 4 -12.09 12.34 -22.16
CA PRO A 4 -12.73 11.22 -21.44
C PRO A 4 -11.82 10.00 -21.16
N TRP A 5 -10.57 10.02 -21.64
CA TRP A 5 -9.58 8.98 -21.36
C TRP A 5 -8.67 9.30 -20.16
N MET A 6 -8.79 10.49 -19.57
CA MET A 6 -8.16 10.78 -18.27
C MET A 6 -9.04 10.22 -17.16
N ALA A 7 -8.92 8.91 -16.89
CA ALA A 7 -9.35 8.39 -15.60
C ALA A 7 -8.78 9.31 -14.49
N PRO A 8 -9.53 9.61 -13.41
CA PRO A 8 -9.11 10.57 -12.40
C PRO A 8 -7.69 10.22 -11.96
N ALA A 9 -6.77 11.18 -11.97
CA ALA A 9 -5.37 10.93 -11.61
C ALA A 9 -5.23 10.19 -10.27
N ALA A 10 -6.22 10.36 -9.37
CA ALA A 10 -6.38 9.62 -8.12
C ALA A 10 -6.65 8.10 -8.29
N GLN A 11 -7.54 7.66 -9.20
CA GLN A 11 -7.72 6.22 -9.46
C GLN A 11 -6.43 5.59 -9.99
N ASN A 12 -5.72 6.34 -10.84
CA ASN A 12 -4.46 5.89 -11.42
C ASN A 12 -3.38 5.72 -10.34
N SER A 13 -3.31 6.60 -9.33
CA SER A 13 -2.29 6.51 -8.29
C SER A 13 -2.50 5.32 -7.34
N VAL A 14 -3.75 5.04 -6.95
CA VAL A 14 -4.09 3.87 -6.11
C VAL A 14 -3.85 2.56 -6.87
N ALA A 15 -4.36 2.47 -8.12
CA ALA A 15 -4.14 1.30 -8.97
C ALA A 15 -2.66 1.05 -9.25
N LEU A 16 -1.89 2.11 -9.47
CA LEU A 16 -0.44 2.03 -9.66
C LEU A 16 0.27 1.50 -8.41
N ARG A 17 -0.05 2.03 -7.22
CA ARG A 17 0.58 1.62 -5.96
C ARG A 17 0.31 0.16 -5.64
N GLU A 18 -0.95 -0.27 -5.70
CA GLU A 18 -1.30 -1.67 -5.40
C GLU A 18 -0.86 -2.61 -6.53
N GLY A 19 -0.94 -2.17 -7.79
CA GLY A 19 -0.43 -2.91 -8.93
C GLY A 19 1.08 -3.16 -8.86
N LEU A 20 1.86 -2.16 -8.40
CA LEU A 20 3.30 -2.33 -8.15
C LEU A 20 3.57 -3.41 -7.10
N LYS A 21 2.81 -3.46 -6.00
CA LYS A 21 2.98 -4.49 -4.96
C LYS A 21 2.71 -5.90 -5.52
N ILE A 22 1.60 -6.08 -6.24
CA ILE A 22 1.23 -7.37 -6.84
C ILE A 22 2.32 -7.80 -7.84
N VAL A 23 2.74 -6.91 -8.73
CA VAL A 23 3.73 -7.25 -9.76
C VAL A 23 5.10 -7.53 -9.14
N ARG A 24 5.53 -6.79 -8.13
CA ARG A 24 6.76 -7.11 -7.37
C ARG A 24 6.68 -8.48 -6.71
N LYS A 25 5.53 -8.85 -6.13
CA LYS A 25 5.29 -10.17 -5.52
C LYS A 25 5.42 -11.29 -6.56
N VAL A 26 4.76 -11.13 -7.72
CA VAL A 26 4.84 -12.10 -8.85
C VAL A 26 6.27 -12.26 -9.34
N ILE A 27 6.99 -11.14 -9.51
CA ILE A 27 8.37 -11.15 -10.01
C ILE A 27 9.31 -11.80 -9.00
N ALA A 28 9.19 -11.48 -7.71
CA ALA A 28 10.01 -12.09 -6.66
C ALA A 28 9.83 -13.61 -6.58
N ARG A 29 8.62 -14.10 -6.85
CA ARG A 29 8.28 -15.53 -6.81
C ARG A 29 8.81 -16.29 -8.04
N ASP A 30 8.51 -15.80 -9.25
CA ASP A 30 8.63 -16.61 -10.47
C ASP A 30 9.64 -16.06 -11.51
N ALA A 31 10.21 -14.86 -11.33
CA ALA A 31 11.05 -14.23 -12.36
C ALA A 31 12.54 -14.60 -12.33
N LYS A 32 12.92 -15.70 -11.67
CA LYS A 32 14.30 -16.22 -11.70
C LYS A 32 14.74 -16.60 -13.12
N THR A 33 13.86 -17.26 -13.88
CA THR A 33 14.11 -17.66 -15.27
C THR A 33 13.72 -16.58 -16.30
N GLY A 34 13.15 -15.46 -15.84
CA GLY A 34 12.61 -14.41 -16.68
C GLY A 34 11.16 -14.68 -17.12
N LEU A 35 10.31 -13.67 -16.99
CA LEU A 35 8.90 -13.75 -17.39
C LEU A 35 8.63 -12.80 -18.56
N SER A 36 7.82 -13.23 -19.52
CA SER A 36 7.28 -12.33 -20.54
C SER A 36 6.23 -11.39 -19.92
N THR A 37 5.99 -10.23 -20.54
CA THR A 37 4.95 -9.29 -20.08
C THR A 37 3.57 -9.95 -20.00
N ALA A 38 3.25 -10.86 -20.93
CA ALA A 38 1.99 -11.59 -20.94
C ALA A 38 1.88 -12.56 -19.75
N GLN A 39 2.97 -13.27 -19.42
CA GLN A 39 3.01 -14.15 -18.25
C GLN A 39 2.86 -13.36 -16.95
N ILE A 40 3.57 -12.23 -16.81
CA ILE A 40 3.42 -11.34 -15.64
C ILE A 40 1.98 -10.88 -15.51
N PHE A 41 1.33 -10.49 -16.61
CA PHE A 41 -0.07 -10.08 -16.57
C PHE A 41 -1.00 -11.21 -16.11
N ARG A 42 -0.86 -12.42 -16.68
CA ARG A 42 -1.69 -13.58 -16.30
C ARG A 42 -1.50 -13.94 -14.83
N LEU A 43 -0.27 -13.95 -14.34
CA LEU A 43 0.04 -14.22 -12.94
C LEU A 43 -0.47 -13.12 -12.01
N ALA A 44 -0.30 -11.85 -12.39
CA ALA A 44 -0.78 -10.72 -11.61
C ALA A 44 -2.30 -10.66 -11.49
N VAL A 45 -3.04 -11.04 -12.54
CA VAL A 45 -4.51 -11.08 -12.52
C VAL A 45 -5.04 -12.24 -11.66
N ARG A 46 -4.25 -13.30 -11.46
CA ARG A 46 -4.60 -14.41 -10.56
C ARG A 46 -4.43 -14.07 -9.08
N GLU A 47 -3.59 -13.09 -8.76
CA GLU A 47 -3.42 -12.61 -7.39
C GLU A 47 -4.64 -11.79 -6.98
N SER A 48 -5.21 -12.08 -5.80
CA SER A 48 -6.36 -11.30 -5.30
C SER A 48 -5.92 -9.87 -5.01
N PRO A 49 -6.69 -8.85 -5.45
CA PRO A 49 -6.43 -7.48 -5.04
C PRO A 49 -6.57 -7.35 -3.52
N PRO A 50 -5.83 -6.44 -2.88
CA PRO A 50 -5.98 -6.19 -1.46
C PRO A 50 -7.38 -5.63 -1.18
N PRO A 51 -8.02 -5.97 -0.04
CA PRO A 51 -9.39 -5.55 0.27
C PRO A 51 -9.54 -4.02 0.31
N THR A 52 -8.46 -3.32 0.66
CA THR A 52 -8.38 -1.86 0.65
C THR A 52 -8.52 -1.25 -0.73
N TYR A 53 -8.19 -1.98 -1.80
CA TYR A 53 -8.31 -1.50 -3.17
C TYR A 53 -9.77 -1.31 -3.58
N GLY A 54 -10.66 -2.22 -3.20
CA GLY A 54 -12.09 -2.12 -3.49
C GLY A 54 -12.69 -0.86 -2.87
N LEU A 55 -12.46 -0.67 -1.58
CA LEU A 55 -12.92 0.51 -0.82
C LEU A 55 -12.33 1.83 -1.38
N ALA A 56 -11.06 1.82 -1.78
CA ALA A 56 -10.44 2.97 -2.41
C ALA A 56 -11.01 3.25 -3.81
N LEU A 57 -11.40 2.22 -4.56
CA LEU A 57 -12.05 2.40 -5.86
C LEU A 57 -13.47 2.96 -5.70
N GLU A 58 -14.22 2.46 -4.72
CA GLU A 58 -15.56 2.90 -4.38
C GLU A 58 -15.58 4.35 -3.91
N SER A 59 -14.75 4.72 -2.95
CA SER A 59 -14.64 6.12 -2.50
C SER A 59 -14.29 7.09 -3.63
N VAL A 60 -13.43 6.68 -4.57
CA VAL A 60 -13.14 7.50 -5.74
C VAL A 60 -14.33 7.54 -6.70
N ARG A 61 -15.06 6.44 -6.88
CA ARG A 61 -16.27 6.42 -7.70
C ARG A 61 -17.36 7.32 -7.11
N GLU A 62 -17.60 7.26 -5.81
CA GLU A 62 -18.54 8.11 -5.09
C GLU A 62 -18.16 9.59 -5.24
N LYS A 63 -16.88 9.91 -5.01
CA LYS A 63 -16.38 11.29 -5.10
C LYS A 63 -16.52 11.91 -6.50
N TYR A 64 -16.50 11.10 -7.55
CA TYR A 64 -16.59 11.56 -8.93
C TYR A 64 -17.86 11.05 -9.64
N ALA A 65 -18.88 10.62 -8.90
CA ALA A 65 -20.12 10.07 -9.48
C ALA A 65 -20.79 11.10 -10.41
N ASP A 66 -20.75 12.38 -10.03
CA ASP A 66 -21.37 13.48 -10.79
C ASP A 66 -20.56 13.89 -12.04
N VAL A 67 -19.27 13.50 -12.10
CA VAL A 67 -18.32 13.97 -13.13
C VAL A 67 -17.96 12.87 -14.12
N MET A 68 -18.04 11.60 -13.72
CA MET A 68 -17.75 10.48 -14.60
C MET A 68 -19.00 10.11 -15.40
N PRO A 69 -18.99 10.27 -16.74
CA PRO A 69 -20.08 9.75 -17.56
C PRO A 69 -20.18 8.23 -17.35
N ASP A 70 -21.40 7.74 -17.25
CA ASP A 70 -21.70 6.33 -17.06
C ASP A 70 -21.02 5.52 -18.19
N PRO A 71 -20.20 4.49 -17.88
CA PRO A 71 -19.45 3.74 -18.91
C PRO A 71 -20.33 3.09 -19.98
N ALA A 72 -21.64 2.97 -19.74
CA ALA A 72 -22.63 2.51 -20.71
C ALA A 72 -22.89 3.53 -21.83
N VAL A 73 -22.68 4.82 -21.59
CA VAL A 73 -22.85 5.88 -22.58
C VAL A 73 -21.51 6.08 -23.31
N ALA A 74 -21.17 5.11 -24.15
CA ALA A 74 -20.05 5.22 -25.07
C ALA A 74 -20.34 6.35 -26.08
N VAL A 75 -19.93 7.58 -25.74
CA VAL A 75 -20.07 8.75 -26.61
C VAL A 75 -19.34 8.46 -27.92
N THR A 76 -20.10 8.18 -28.98
CA THR A 76 -19.58 8.07 -30.34
C THR A 76 -18.96 9.39 -30.73
N GLN A 77 -17.63 9.49 -30.65
CA GLN A 77 -16.91 10.65 -31.15
C GLN A 77 -16.82 10.54 -32.69
N TYR A 78 -17.43 11.50 -33.38
CA TYR A 78 -17.22 11.66 -34.82
C TYR A 78 -15.80 12.21 -35.03
N GLY A 79 -14.95 11.44 -35.71
CA GLY A 79 -13.62 11.90 -36.08
C GLY A 79 -13.68 12.94 -37.21
N ARG A 80 -12.60 13.73 -37.38
CA ARG A 80 -12.45 14.80 -38.40
C ARG A 80 -12.67 14.37 -39.87
N ALA A 81 -12.79 13.06 -40.13
CA ALA A 81 -13.02 12.45 -41.44
C ALA A 81 -14.40 11.78 -41.58
N GLY A 82 -15.37 12.11 -40.72
CA GLY A 82 -16.73 11.51 -40.75
C GLY A 82 -16.80 10.04 -40.34
N ARG A 83 -15.66 9.35 -40.16
CA ARG A 83 -15.62 7.98 -39.65
C ARG A 83 -15.95 7.98 -38.16
N ARG A 84 -16.99 7.23 -37.77
CA ARG A 84 -17.32 6.93 -36.37
C ARG A 84 -16.09 6.30 -35.71
N ARG A 85 -15.48 7.00 -34.74
CA ARG A 85 -14.46 6.39 -33.90
C ARG A 85 -15.19 5.69 -32.77
N VAL A 86 -15.25 4.36 -32.87
CA VAL A 86 -15.67 3.54 -31.74
C VAL A 86 -14.63 3.77 -30.64
N PRO A 87 -15.02 4.25 -29.44
CA PRO A 87 -14.08 4.40 -28.35
C PRO A 87 -13.43 3.03 -28.08
N PRO A 88 -12.13 3.00 -27.72
CA PRO A 88 -11.48 1.74 -27.43
C PRO A 88 -12.25 1.00 -26.33
N PRO A 89 -12.40 -0.33 -26.42
CA PRO A 89 -13.08 -1.08 -25.38
C PRO A 89 -12.41 -0.82 -24.04
N GLY A 90 -13.22 -0.82 -22.97
CA GLY A 90 -12.72 -0.70 -21.61
C GLY A 90 -11.64 -1.75 -21.31
N PRO A 91 -10.80 -1.53 -20.29
CA PRO A 91 -9.80 -2.50 -19.90
C PRO A 91 -10.47 -3.82 -19.50
N PRO A 92 -9.86 -4.99 -19.81
CA PRO A 92 -10.47 -6.30 -19.58
C PRO A 92 -10.82 -6.55 -18.11
N ASN A 93 -10.02 -6.03 -17.16
CA ASN A 93 -10.22 -6.24 -15.72
C ASN A 93 -10.33 -4.89 -14.98
N PRO A 94 -11.48 -4.19 -15.02
CA PRO A 94 -11.60 -2.84 -14.46
C PRO A 94 -11.47 -2.80 -12.92
N ARG A 95 -11.86 -3.89 -12.23
CA ARG A 95 -11.82 -4.02 -10.76
C ARG A 95 -10.46 -4.44 -10.21
N HIS A 96 -9.48 -4.71 -11.07
CA HIS A 96 -8.16 -5.18 -10.65
C HIS A 96 -7.12 -4.04 -10.72
N PRO A 97 -6.14 -3.94 -9.80
CA PRO A 97 -5.09 -2.92 -9.88
C PRO A 97 -4.29 -2.97 -11.19
N VAL A 98 -4.05 -4.17 -11.71
CA VAL A 98 -3.43 -4.41 -13.03
C VAL A 98 -4.54 -4.62 -14.07
N ARG A 99 -5.12 -3.52 -14.56
CA ARG A 99 -6.36 -3.54 -15.36
C ARG A 99 -6.20 -4.12 -16.77
N SER A 100 -5.02 -3.93 -17.37
CA SER A 100 -4.72 -4.35 -18.74
C SER A 100 -3.23 -4.57 -18.96
N ILE A 101 -2.88 -5.31 -20.02
CA ILE A 101 -1.49 -5.49 -20.45
C ILE A 101 -0.83 -4.15 -20.78
N SER A 102 -1.56 -3.26 -21.45
CA SER A 102 -1.07 -1.91 -21.77
C SER A 102 -0.77 -1.11 -20.49
N PHE A 103 -1.63 -1.20 -19.48
CA PHE A 103 -1.39 -0.55 -18.19
C PHE A 103 -0.12 -1.09 -17.52
N LEU A 104 0.05 -2.41 -17.47
CA LEU A 104 1.26 -3.06 -16.97
C LEU A 104 2.51 -2.57 -17.71
N LYS A 105 2.48 -2.59 -19.05
CA LYS A 105 3.61 -2.22 -19.92
C LYS A 105 4.02 -0.75 -19.82
N HIS A 106 3.05 0.16 -19.77
CA HIS A 106 3.32 1.60 -19.89
C HIS A 106 3.38 2.33 -18.54
N ARG A 107 2.80 1.76 -17.47
CA ARG A 107 2.74 2.43 -16.16
C ARG A 107 3.54 1.72 -15.08
N ILE A 108 3.43 0.40 -14.97
CA ILE A 108 4.03 -0.36 -13.87
C ILE A 108 5.48 -0.75 -14.19
N LEU A 109 5.71 -1.44 -15.31
CA LEU A 109 7.04 -1.96 -15.65
C LEU A 109 8.14 -0.89 -15.76
N PRO A 110 7.89 0.32 -16.31
CA PRO A 110 8.91 1.37 -16.36
C PRO A 110 9.39 1.81 -14.96
N ILE A 111 8.49 1.81 -13.97
CA ILE A 111 8.82 2.17 -12.59
C ILE A 111 9.70 1.09 -11.97
N ILE A 112 9.31 -0.19 -12.09
CA ILE A 112 10.07 -1.32 -11.55
C ILE A 112 11.46 -1.43 -12.21
N LEU A 113 11.55 -1.12 -13.51
CA LEU A 113 12.81 -1.03 -14.24
C LEU A 113 13.68 0.12 -13.72
N GLY A 114 13.10 1.32 -13.51
CA GLY A 114 13.81 2.48 -12.98
C GLY A 114 14.33 2.28 -11.56
N GLU A 115 13.60 1.54 -10.73
CA GLU A 115 14.01 1.14 -9.38
C GLU A 115 15.01 -0.02 -9.35
N ARG A 116 15.43 -0.55 -10.52
CA ARG A 116 16.37 -1.69 -10.65
C ARG A 116 15.91 -2.97 -9.95
N TYR A 117 14.59 -3.21 -9.88
CA TYR A 117 14.02 -4.49 -9.41
C TYR A 117 13.99 -5.56 -10.50
N VAL A 118 13.99 -5.13 -11.77
CA VAL A 118 14.05 -6.04 -12.91
C VAL A 118 15.01 -5.54 -13.97
N GLN A 119 15.55 -6.48 -14.74
CA GLN A 119 16.27 -6.22 -15.98
C GLN A 119 15.49 -6.79 -17.16
N ARG A 120 15.39 -6.01 -18.23
CA ARG A 120 14.81 -6.45 -19.50
C ARG A 120 15.90 -7.11 -20.34
N THR A 121 15.76 -8.40 -20.62
CA THR A 121 16.68 -9.20 -21.43
C THR A 121 15.98 -9.69 -22.70
N ARG A 122 16.72 -9.82 -23.80
CA ARG A 122 16.24 -10.45 -25.04
C ARG A 122 16.79 -11.86 -25.08
N GLU A 123 15.91 -12.85 -25.11
CA GLU A 123 16.32 -14.26 -25.19
C GLU A 123 15.53 -14.95 -26.29
N LYS A 124 16.19 -15.89 -26.98
CA LYS A 124 15.51 -16.80 -27.90
C LYS A 124 14.88 -17.91 -27.06
N ARG A 125 13.56 -18.05 -27.14
CA ARG A 125 12.85 -19.19 -26.53
C ARG A 125 12.27 -20.05 -27.63
N VAL A 126 12.47 -21.35 -27.48
CA VAL A 126 11.64 -22.34 -28.17
C VAL A 126 10.24 -22.16 -27.60
N VAL A 127 9.29 -21.82 -28.46
CA VAL A 127 7.91 -21.66 -28.04
C VAL A 127 7.31 -23.04 -27.93
N ASP A 128 7.31 -23.58 -26.72
CA ASP A 128 6.46 -24.72 -26.39
C ASP A 128 5.02 -24.30 -26.74
N GLN A 129 4.43 -25.03 -27.67
CA GLN A 129 3.21 -24.72 -28.45
C GLN A 129 2.29 -23.72 -27.75
N THR A 130 2.10 -22.56 -28.37
CA THR A 130 1.20 -21.54 -27.82
C THR A 130 -0.22 -22.11 -27.68
N PRO A 131 -1.01 -21.72 -26.66
CA PRO A 131 -2.43 -22.07 -26.55
C PRO A 131 -3.29 -21.56 -27.71
N ALA A 132 -2.71 -20.77 -28.64
CA ALA A 132 -3.36 -20.39 -29.90
C ALA A 132 -3.43 -21.55 -30.90
N GLU A 133 -2.53 -22.54 -30.83
CA GLU A 133 -2.63 -23.78 -31.63
C GLU A 133 -3.70 -24.70 -31.04
N GLU A 134 -3.80 -24.80 -29.71
CA GLU A 134 -4.94 -25.47 -29.04
C GLU A 134 -6.28 -24.80 -29.39
N ALA A 135 -6.33 -23.46 -29.41
CA ALA A 135 -7.55 -22.74 -29.78
C ALA A 135 -7.93 -22.87 -31.27
N ARG A 136 -6.95 -23.13 -32.15
CA ARG A 136 -7.20 -23.43 -33.56
C ARG A 136 -7.73 -24.86 -33.76
N ALA A 137 -7.33 -25.81 -32.92
CA ALA A 137 -7.88 -27.18 -32.95
C ALA A 137 -9.39 -27.23 -32.64
N VAL A 138 -9.92 -26.28 -31.86
CA VAL A 138 -11.35 -26.24 -31.49
C VAL A 138 -12.23 -25.63 -32.58
N ARG A 139 -11.67 -24.88 -33.56
CA ARG A 139 -12.45 -24.07 -34.51
C ARG A 139 -12.32 -24.58 -35.95
N GLY A 140 -12.86 -25.77 -36.20
CA GLY A 140 -13.29 -26.19 -37.53
C GLY A 140 -12.77 -27.55 -37.96
N LYS A 141 -13.71 -28.48 -38.16
CA LYS A 141 -13.53 -29.73 -38.91
C LYS A 141 -13.03 -29.41 -40.32
N ARG A 142 -11.73 -29.32 -40.53
CA ARG A 142 -11.13 -29.32 -41.87
C ARG A 142 -10.30 -30.59 -41.95
N GLN A 143 -10.71 -31.51 -42.83
CA GLN A 143 -10.07 -32.81 -43.05
C GLN A 143 -8.56 -32.62 -43.21
N GLU A 144 -7.80 -33.22 -42.31
CA GLU A 144 -6.35 -33.35 -42.40
C GLU A 144 -6.00 -34.19 -43.63
N GLN A 145 -5.47 -33.55 -44.67
CA GLN A 145 -4.60 -34.24 -45.59
C GLN A 145 -3.29 -34.47 -44.87
N GLN A 146 -3.02 -35.73 -44.50
CA GLN A 146 -1.77 -36.18 -43.90
C GLN A 146 -0.60 -35.90 -44.85
N SER A 147 0.04 -34.74 -44.71
CA SER A 147 1.31 -34.46 -45.38
C SER A 147 2.44 -35.02 -44.52
N THR A 148 3.03 -36.13 -44.96
CA THR A 148 4.23 -36.78 -44.41
C THR A 148 5.48 -35.92 -44.66
N THR A 149 5.49 -34.70 -44.15
CA THR A 149 6.61 -33.77 -44.25
C THR A 149 7.46 -33.91 -42.97
N PRO A 150 8.80 -34.06 -43.05
CA PRO A 150 9.64 -34.21 -41.87
C PRO A 150 9.44 -33.05 -40.90
N ALA A 151 9.30 -33.39 -39.61
CA ALA A 151 8.96 -32.47 -38.53
C ALA A 151 9.93 -31.27 -38.51
N LYS A 152 9.44 -30.11 -38.96
CA LYS A 152 10.18 -28.85 -38.90
C LYS A 152 10.47 -28.52 -37.43
N PRO A 153 11.74 -28.21 -37.05
CA PRO A 153 12.03 -27.83 -35.67
C PRO A 153 11.18 -26.63 -35.25
N PRO A 154 10.74 -26.58 -33.98
CA PRO A 154 9.87 -25.51 -33.49
C PRO A 154 10.53 -24.14 -33.72
N PRO A 155 9.80 -23.13 -34.21
CA PRO A 155 10.37 -21.83 -34.50
C PRO A 155 10.85 -21.16 -33.21
N GLU A 156 12.14 -20.81 -33.16
CA GLU A 156 12.69 -19.97 -32.09
C GLU A 156 12.18 -18.54 -32.24
N LEU A 157 11.51 -18.00 -31.21
CA LEU A 157 11.11 -16.60 -31.19
C LEU A 157 12.00 -15.83 -30.21
N THR A 158 12.46 -14.65 -30.63
CA THR A 158 13.15 -13.72 -29.72
C THR A 158 12.11 -12.99 -28.88
N VAL A 159 12.09 -13.26 -27.58
CA VAL A 159 11.12 -12.70 -26.63
C VAL A 159 11.84 -11.78 -25.64
N TYR A 160 11.19 -10.67 -25.28
CA TYR A 160 11.66 -9.83 -24.18
C TYR A 160 11.18 -10.40 -22.85
N LEU A 161 12.14 -10.69 -21.98
CA LEU A 161 11.91 -11.24 -20.66
C LEU A 161 12.31 -10.23 -19.59
N TRP A 162 11.53 -10.22 -18.51
CA TRP A 162 11.82 -9.46 -17.31
C TRP A 162 12.39 -10.42 -16.28
N LYS A 163 13.68 -10.29 -16.00
CA LYS A 163 14.37 -11.07 -14.97
C LYS A 163 14.42 -10.27 -13.68
N ALA A 164 14.16 -10.91 -12.55
CA ALA A 164 14.38 -10.29 -11.25
C ALA A 164 15.86 -9.98 -11.10
N THR A 165 16.21 -8.72 -10.89
CA THR A 165 17.54 -8.36 -10.41
C THR A 165 17.53 -8.53 -8.90
N ARG A 166 18.59 -9.09 -8.33
CA ARG A 166 18.77 -9.08 -6.87
C ARG A 166 18.65 -7.61 -6.45
N PRO A 167 17.77 -7.25 -5.48
CA PRO A 167 17.73 -5.88 -5.02
C PRO A 167 19.17 -5.52 -4.64
N PRO A 168 19.69 -4.37 -5.12
CA PRO A 168 21.03 -3.96 -4.74
C PRO A 168 21.07 -4.04 -3.22
N ALA A 169 22.04 -4.78 -2.67
CA ALA A 169 22.24 -4.78 -1.22
C ALA A 169 22.27 -3.31 -0.81
N HIS A 170 21.43 -2.90 0.14
CA HIS A 170 21.35 -1.50 0.55
C HIS A 170 22.78 -1.04 0.82
N GLU A 171 23.33 -0.26 -0.11
CA GLU A 171 24.66 0.32 0.09
C GLU A 171 24.52 1.15 1.36
N PRO A 172 25.39 0.94 2.37
CA PRO A 172 25.32 1.72 3.58
C PRO A 172 25.28 3.19 3.18
N PRO A 173 24.43 4.03 3.81
CA PRO A 173 24.29 5.41 3.43
C PRO A 173 25.69 6.01 3.37
N VAL A 174 26.13 6.38 2.17
CA VAL A 174 27.42 7.03 1.97
C VAL A 174 27.40 8.20 2.94
N LYS A 175 28.30 8.19 3.93
CA LYS A 175 28.50 9.34 4.81
C LYS A 175 28.94 10.45 3.89
N VAL A 176 27.98 11.24 3.42
CA VAL A 176 28.26 12.45 2.67
C VAL A 176 28.92 13.33 3.69
N GLU A 177 30.26 13.36 3.67
CA GLU A 177 31.02 14.36 4.39
C GLU A 177 30.38 15.70 4.06
N PRO A 178 30.18 16.59 5.05
CA PRO A 178 29.64 17.91 4.77
C PRO A 178 30.48 18.45 3.61
N VAL A 179 29.82 18.78 2.50
CA VAL A 179 30.49 19.34 1.34
C VAL A 179 31.03 20.69 1.80
N THR A 180 32.22 20.67 2.41
CA THR A 180 33.05 21.83 2.61
C THR A 180 33.37 22.23 1.20
N TYR A 181 32.70 23.29 0.78
CA TYR A 181 32.91 23.92 -0.51
C TYR A 181 34.36 24.42 -0.51
N LYS A 182 35.29 23.53 -0.85
CA LYS A 182 36.61 23.88 -1.35
C LYS A 182 36.28 24.65 -2.60
N GLY A 183 36.26 25.98 -2.48
CA GLY A 183 35.65 26.89 -3.45
C GLY A 183 35.94 26.40 -4.85
N ASP A 184 34.85 26.04 -5.55
CA ASP A 184 34.90 25.41 -6.87
C ASP A 184 36.04 25.96 -7.71
N ASP A 185 36.70 25.05 -8.44
CA ASP A 185 37.71 25.24 -9.48
C ASP A 185 37.27 26.16 -10.64
N TYR A 186 36.24 26.97 -10.46
CA TYR A 186 35.92 28.08 -11.35
C TYR A 186 37.00 29.14 -11.22
N ASP A 187 37.97 29.06 -12.14
CA ASP A 187 39.02 30.05 -12.24
C ASP A 187 38.45 31.41 -12.66
N PHE A 188 38.19 32.27 -11.67
CA PHE A 188 37.80 33.66 -11.87
C PHE A 188 39.02 34.59 -12.06
N SER A 189 40.22 34.04 -12.32
CA SER A 189 41.45 34.81 -12.55
C SER A 189 41.29 35.86 -13.65
N HIS A 190 40.60 35.51 -14.74
CA HIS A 190 40.34 36.36 -15.89
C HIS A 190 39.30 37.47 -15.65
N MET A 191 38.60 37.48 -14.50
CA MET A 191 37.63 38.53 -14.17
C MET A 191 38.27 39.72 -13.44
N LYS A 192 37.84 40.95 -13.78
CA LYS A 192 38.19 42.17 -13.02
C LYS A 192 37.87 42.00 -11.52
N PRO A 193 38.71 42.53 -10.60
CA PRO A 193 38.56 42.32 -9.15
C PRO A 193 37.17 42.64 -8.60
N ALA A 194 36.55 43.75 -9.05
CA ALA A 194 35.21 44.15 -8.64
C ALA A 194 34.14 43.10 -9.02
N LYS A 195 34.21 42.54 -10.24
CA LYS A 195 33.28 41.49 -10.68
C LYS A 195 33.49 40.18 -9.91
N ARG A 196 34.74 39.85 -9.58
CA ARG A 196 35.08 38.68 -8.75
C ARG A 196 34.48 38.79 -7.35
N LYS A 197 34.61 39.96 -6.70
CA LYS A 197 33.99 40.24 -5.38
C LYS A 197 32.47 40.13 -5.43
N ALA A 198 31.82 40.74 -6.43
CA ALA A 198 30.37 40.66 -6.60
C ALA A 198 29.87 39.22 -6.84
N ARG A 199 30.59 38.42 -7.63
CA ARG A 199 30.27 37.01 -7.85
C ARG A 199 30.41 36.17 -6.58
N ARG A 200 31.50 36.34 -5.81
CA ARG A 200 31.67 35.69 -4.50
C ARG A 200 30.52 36.02 -3.55
N ALA A 201 30.15 37.29 -3.42
CA ALA A 201 29.03 37.71 -2.59
C ALA A 201 27.69 37.09 -3.03
N ARG A 202 27.43 36.99 -4.33
CA ARG A 202 26.21 36.34 -4.87
C ARG A 202 26.18 34.84 -4.55
N ILE A 203 27.31 34.16 -4.70
CA ILE A 203 27.45 32.73 -4.38
C ILE A 203 27.20 32.52 -2.89
N GLU A 204 27.85 33.31 -2.02
CA GLU A 204 27.68 33.25 -0.57
C GLU A 204 26.21 33.48 -0.16
N LEU A 205 25.53 34.46 -0.77
CA LEU A 205 24.11 34.72 -0.51
C LEU A 205 23.23 33.54 -0.94
N SER A 206 23.55 32.88 -2.06
CA SER A 206 22.83 31.68 -2.50
C SER A 206 23.01 30.51 -1.53
N PHE A 207 24.20 30.33 -0.95
CA PHE A 207 24.47 29.33 0.08
C PHE A 207 23.71 29.63 1.37
N LYS A 208 23.77 30.87 1.87
CA LYS A 208 22.99 31.29 3.04
C LYS A 208 21.50 31.04 2.82
N ARG A 209 20.98 31.29 1.61
CA ARG A 209 19.58 31.02 1.27
C ARG A 209 19.27 29.52 1.28
N MET A 210 20.14 28.69 0.70
CA MET A 210 20.01 27.24 0.72
C MET A 210 20.01 26.70 2.17
N GLU A 211 20.92 27.17 3.00
CA GLU A 211 21.03 26.77 4.41
C GLU A 211 19.79 27.19 5.23
N LEU A 212 19.27 28.39 4.99
CA LEU A 212 18.01 28.81 5.62
C LEU A 212 16.84 27.92 5.18
N ASP A 213 16.78 27.52 3.92
CA ASP A 213 15.74 26.62 3.42
C ASP A 213 15.87 25.20 3.99
N THR A 214 17.09 24.66 4.15
CA THR A 214 17.29 23.37 4.81
C THR A 214 16.89 23.43 6.28
N ARG A 215 17.28 24.49 7.00
CA ARG A 215 16.85 24.73 8.40
C ARG A 215 15.32 24.87 8.51
N ARG A 216 14.67 25.58 7.59
CA ARG A 216 13.20 25.70 7.53
C ARG A 216 12.52 24.35 7.29
N LYS A 217 13.04 23.55 6.36
CA LYS A 217 12.56 22.19 6.10
C LYS A 217 12.70 21.31 7.34
N ALA A 218 13.87 21.34 8.00
CA ALA A 218 14.10 20.60 9.25
C ALA A 218 13.09 21.00 10.34
N LYS A 219 12.92 22.30 10.61
CA LYS A 219 11.92 22.79 11.57
C LYS A 219 10.49 22.34 11.23
N ARG A 220 10.09 22.40 9.95
CA ARG A 220 8.77 21.91 9.50
C ARG A 220 8.61 20.41 9.77
N THR A 221 9.65 19.60 9.52
CA THR A 221 9.60 18.17 9.81
C THR A 221 9.54 17.87 11.31
N GLU A 222 10.22 18.65 12.15
CA GLU A 222 10.14 18.51 13.61
C GLU A 222 8.76 18.87 14.15
N VAL A 223 8.18 19.98 13.70
CA VAL A 223 6.81 20.39 14.09
C VAL A 223 5.81 19.31 13.68
N ARG A 224 5.92 18.79 12.45
CA ARG A 224 5.06 17.68 11.98
C ARG A 224 5.20 16.44 12.86
N ARG A 225 6.43 16.06 13.23
CA ARG A 225 6.70 14.92 14.13
C ARG A 225 6.14 15.13 15.54
N LYS A 226 6.16 16.37 16.06
CA LYS A 226 5.54 16.70 17.36
C LYS A 226 4.03 16.53 17.31
N ILE A 227 3.37 17.09 16.29
CA ILE A 227 1.92 16.95 16.09
C ILE A 227 1.54 15.46 15.97
N GLU A 228 2.25 14.69 15.14
CA GLU A 228 1.99 13.26 14.96
C GLU A 228 2.20 12.46 16.26
N ARG A 229 3.18 12.85 17.10
CA ARG A 229 3.42 12.23 18.40
C ARG A 229 2.26 12.51 19.37
N GLU A 230 1.81 13.74 19.47
CA GLU A 230 0.68 14.13 20.32
C GLU A 230 -0.62 13.43 19.89
N GLU A 231 -0.89 13.38 18.59
CA GLU A 231 -2.05 12.66 18.04
C GLU A 231 -1.97 11.16 18.36
N ARG A 232 -0.79 10.54 18.21
CA ARG A 232 -0.58 9.13 18.57
C ARG A 232 -0.77 8.88 20.06
N GLU A 233 -0.35 9.79 20.92
CA GLU A 233 -0.57 9.69 22.37
C GLU A 233 -2.04 9.85 22.75
N ARG A 234 -2.76 10.78 22.10
CA ARG A 234 -4.22 10.92 22.26
C ARG A 234 -4.95 9.63 21.86
N LEU A 235 -4.60 9.04 20.71
CA LEU A 235 -5.19 7.76 20.28
C LEU A 235 -4.90 6.63 21.26
N ARG A 236 -3.68 6.55 21.81
CA ARG A 236 -3.33 5.57 22.86
C ARG A 236 -4.10 5.80 24.15
N ALA A 237 -4.25 7.06 24.58
CA ALA A 237 -5.02 7.41 25.77
C ALA A 237 -6.50 7.06 25.60
N ALA A 238 -7.09 7.38 24.44
CA ALA A 238 -8.45 6.98 24.08
C ALA A 238 -8.61 5.45 24.08
N GLY A 239 -7.63 4.72 23.53
CA GLY A 239 -7.62 3.25 23.57
C GLY A 239 -7.61 2.68 25.00
N ARG A 240 -6.80 3.26 25.91
CA ARG A 240 -6.80 2.88 27.33
C ARG A 240 -8.14 3.18 28.01
N ALA A 241 -8.71 4.36 27.77
CA ALA A 241 -9.99 4.74 28.33
C ALA A 241 -11.12 3.80 27.86
N LEU A 242 -11.12 3.39 26.59
CA LEU A 242 -12.07 2.41 26.08
C LEU A 242 -11.91 1.03 26.72
N HIS A 243 -10.67 0.58 26.95
CA HIS A 243 -10.40 -0.67 27.64
C HIS A 243 -10.90 -0.63 29.09
N GLU A 244 -10.60 0.42 29.84
CA GLU A 244 -11.08 0.61 31.21
C GLU A 244 -12.61 0.67 31.29
N ALA A 245 -13.25 1.35 30.33
CA ALA A 245 -14.71 1.39 30.23
C ALA A 245 -15.31 0.01 29.97
N ALA A 246 -14.69 -0.79 29.09
CA ALA A 246 -15.12 -2.16 28.82
C ALA A 246 -14.95 -3.08 30.04
N GLU A 247 -13.86 -2.93 30.80
CA GLU A 247 -13.66 -3.68 32.05
C GLU A 247 -14.73 -3.33 33.09
N ARG A 248 -15.04 -2.04 33.28
CA ARG A 248 -16.11 -1.59 34.19
C ARG A 248 -17.46 -2.16 33.77
N ALA A 249 -17.81 -2.04 32.49
CA ALA A 249 -19.06 -2.60 31.95
C ALA A 249 -19.12 -4.13 32.13
N GLY A 250 -18.00 -4.82 31.95
CA GLY A 250 -17.89 -6.26 32.18
C GLY A 250 -18.10 -6.65 33.65
N LEU A 251 -17.55 -5.88 34.59
CA LEU A 251 -17.76 -6.08 36.03
C LEU A 251 -19.21 -5.80 36.43
N GLU A 252 -19.82 -4.75 35.92
CA GLU A 252 -21.24 -4.42 36.13
C GLU A 252 -22.16 -5.52 35.59
N ALA A 253 -21.90 -6.01 34.38
CA ALA A 253 -22.66 -7.11 33.78
C ALA A 253 -22.53 -8.40 34.61
N LYS A 254 -21.32 -8.72 35.12
CA LYS A 254 -21.12 -9.86 36.03
C LYS A 254 -21.88 -9.69 37.34
N ALA A 255 -21.85 -8.49 37.93
CA ALA A 255 -22.59 -8.18 39.15
C ALA A 255 -24.11 -8.28 38.94
N ALA A 256 -24.62 -7.78 37.82
CA ALA A 256 -26.03 -7.88 37.45
C ALA A 256 -26.46 -9.35 37.26
N ARG A 257 -25.67 -10.16 36.54
CA ARG A 257 -25.92 -11.60 36.38
C ARG A 257 -25.94 -12.33 37.72
N ARG A 258 -24.99 -12.03 38.59
CA ARG A 258 -24.96 -12.61 39.94
C ARG A 258 -26.21 -12.24 40.73
N LYS A 259 -26.61 -10.96 40.73
CA LYS A 259 -27.83 -10.50 41.41
C LYS A 259 -29.09 -11.18 40.86
N ALA A 260 -29.20 -11.32 39.53
CA ALA A 260 -30.30 -12.03 38.89
C ALA A 260 -30.34 -13.50 39.27
N TRP A 261 -29.18 -14.17 39.33
CA TRP A 261 -29.08 -15.56 39.79
C TRP A 261 -29.47 -15.72 41.26
N GLU A 262 -29.01 -14.82 42.13
CA GLU A 262 -29.36 -14.80 43.57
C GLU A 262 -30.88 -14.61 43.77
N ALA A 263 -31.50 -13.74 42.97
CA ALA A 263 -32.95 -13.53 42.99
C ALA A 263 -33.73 -14.76 42.53
N ALA A 264 -33.24 -15.47 41.50
CA ALA A 264 -33.86 -16.69 41.00
C ALA A 264 -33.66 -17.90 41.95
N ASN A 265 -32.58 -17.91 42.76
CA ASN A 265 -32.18 -19.08 43.56
C ASN A 265 -31.86 -18.70 45.03
N PRO A 266 -32.85 -18.28 45.83
CA PRO A 266 -32.59 -17.71 47.16
C PRO A 266 -32.00 -18.71 48.17
N LYS A 267 -32.36 -20.00 48.10
CA LYS A 267 -31.81 -21.03 48.99
C LYS A 267 -30.32 -21.29 48.71
N LEU A 268 -29.98 -21.55 47.44
CA LEU A 268 -28.60 -21.77 47.00
C LEU A 268 -27.72 -20.52 47.23
N ALA A 269 -28.26 -19.32 47.07
CA ALA A 269 -27.55 -18.08 47.37
C ALA A 269 -27.18 -17.97 48.85
N ARG A 270 -28.07 -18.37 49.77
CA ARG A 270 -27.80 -18.38 51.23
C ARG A 270 -26.71 -19.40 51.59
N GLU A 271 -26.76 -20.59 51.00
CA GLU A 271 -25.74 -21.63 51.20
C GLU A 271 -24.38 -21.16 50.67
N ALA A 272 -24.31 -20.62 49.45
CA ALA A 272 -23.09 -20.07 48.88
C ALA A 272 -22.51 -18.92 49.71
N ALA A 273 -23.36 -18.08 50.31
CA ALA A 273 -22.94 -17.03 51.23
C ALA A 273 -22.36 -17.60 52.55
N ARG A 274 -22.97 -18.67 53.09
CA ARG A 274 -22.44 -19.38 54.27
C ARG A 274 -21.06 -19.97 53.99
N VAL A 275 -20.91 -20.70 52.88
CA VAL A 275 -19.62 -21.31 52.49
C VAL A 275 -18.53 -20.24 52.35
N ARG A 276 -18.81 -19.12 51.68
CA ARG A 276 -17.86 -18.00 51.57
C ARG A 276 -17.49 -17.40 52.93
N ALA A 277 -18.44 -17.29 53.86
CA ALA A 277 -18.17 -16.78 55.20
C ALA A 277 -17.30 -17.73 56.02
N GLU A 278 -17.50 -19.04 55.88
CA GLU A 278 -16.66 -20.07 56.50
C GLU A 278 -15.25 -20.08 55.91
N GLU A 279 -15.11 -19.96 54.58
CA GLU A 279 -13.81 -19.80 53.92
C GLU A 279 -13.05 -18.56 54.40
N GLN A 280 -13.74 -17.42 54.52
CA GLN A 280 -13.12 -16.19 55.04
C GLN A 280 -12.62 -16.35 56.48
N LYS A 281 -13.42 -17.00 57.35
CA LYS A 281 -12.99 -17.34 58.72
C LYS A 281 -11.78 -18.26 58.71
N ARG A 282 -11.76 -19.25 57.82
CA ARG A 282 -10.65 -20.21 57.69
C ARG A 282 -9.36 -19.54 57.24
N LEU A 283 -9.45 -18.49 56.42
CA LEU A 283 -8.33 -17.65 56.01
C LEU A 283 -7.91 -16.61 57.06
N GLY A 284 -8.57 -16.56 58.23
CA GLY A 284 -8.30 -15.55 59.26
C GLY A 284 -8.67 -14.12 58.83
N LEU A 285 -9.47 -13.96 57.77
CA LEU A 285 -9.95 -12.66 57.32
C LEU A 285 -11.16 -12.28 58.17
N ASP A 286 -10.90 -11.69 59.33
CA ASP A 286 -11.98 -11.22 60.21
C ASP A 286 -12.82 -10.16 59.48
N PRO A 287 -14.15 -10.31 59.41
CA PRO A 287 -15.02 -9.39 58.68
C PRO A 287 -14.96 -7.96 59.25
N VAL A 288 -14.64 -7.83 60.54
CA VAL A 288 -14.45 -6.55 61.23
C VAL A 288 -13.17 -5.85 60.74
N SER A 289 -12.09 -6.62 60.50
CA SER A 289 -10.82 -6.07 60.01
C SER A 289 -10.95 -5.54 58.58
N LEU A 290 -11.72 -6.23 57.74
CA LEU A 290 -11.95 -5.86 56.34
C LEU A 290 -12.79 -4.57 56.22
N ALA A 291 -13.82 -4.42 57.04
CA ALA A 291 -14.61 -3.20 57.09
C ALA A 291 -13.80 -2.00 57.63
N ALA A 292 -12.94 -2.22 58.63
CA ALA A 292 -12.02 -1.21 59.14
C ALA A 292 -11.00 -0.78 58.08
N ALA A 293 -10.38 -1.74 57.36
CA ALA A 293 -9.46 -1.47 56.27
C ALA A 293 -10.13 -0.66 55.13
N GLN A 294 -11.36 -0.99 54.76
CA GLN A 294 -12.12 -0.24 53.76
C GLN A 294 -12.44 1.19 54.21
N LYS A 295 -12.75 1.41 55.49
CA LYS A 295 -12.94 2.76 56.06
C LYS A 295 -11.65 3.58 55.99
N ILE A 296 -10.50 2.98 56.32
CA ILE A 296 -9.19 3.63 56.24
C ILE A 296 -8.86 3.99 54.79
N LEU A 297 -9.09 3.08 53.85
CA LEU A 297 -8.83 3.31 52.42
C LEU A 297 -9.70 4.44 51.85
N LYS A 298 -11.01 4.46 52.19
CA LYS A 298 -11.93 5.54 51.80
C LYS A 298 -11.54 6.89 52.41
N LYS A 299 -11.02 6.92 53.63
CA LYS A 299 -10.55 8.15 54.29
C LYS A 299 -9.29 8.69 53.62
N LYS A 300 -8.35 7.83 53.21
CA LYS A 300 -7.14 8.22 52.47
C LYS A 300 -7.44 8.76 51.07
N ASN A 301 -8.40 8.19 50.34
CA ASN A 301 -8.74 8.66 48.98
C ASN A 301 -9.54 9.98 48.94
N ARG A 302 -9.96 10.52 50.10
CA ARG A 302 -10.68 11.79 50.21
C ARG A 302 -9.80 12.96 50.67
N ALA A 303 -8.61 12.68 51.19
CA ALA A 303 -7.61 13.67 51.58
C ALA A 303 -6.63 13.87 50.43
#